data_AF-A0A7C4H244-F1
#
_entry.id   AF-A0A7C4H244-F1
#
_cell.length_a   1.000
_cell.length_b   1.000
_cell.length_c   1.000
_cell.angle_alpha   90.00
_cell.angle_beta   90.00
_cell.angle_gamma   90.00
#
_symmetry.space_group_name_H-M   'P 1'
#
loop_
_entity.id
_entity.type
_entity.pdbx_description
1 polymer ?
#
loop_
_entity_poly.entity_id
_entity_poly.type
_entity_poly.pdbx_seq_one_letter_code
_entity_poly.pdbx_strand_id
1 'polypeptide(L)'
;MMSQDLSSKEDPVHELANIGRIVVHVEYAYDIVDEMASNPEKYIDSLYKLSRLVVKVQKDLIKNRELFEEGTKNKVYEYVMNGLQRWALKVKEFADYISSLSDDRKREEEIKRLALLLISPDTYSLIVRDTLERIGGIE
;
A
#
# COMPACT_ATOMS: atom_id res chain seq x y z
N MET A 1 -14.48 -12.29 36.44
CA MET A 1 -13.55 -12.93 35.50
C MET A 1 -13.37 -11.98 34.33
N MET A 2 -12.24 -11.26 34.31
CA MET A 2 -11.84 -10.46 33.16
C MET A 2 -11.18 -11.41 32.17
N SER A 3 -11.88 -11.75 31.09
CA SER A 3 -11.27 -12.35 29.91
C SER A 3 -10.50 -11.23 29.19
N GLN A 4 -9.24 -11.04 29.61
CA GLN A 4 -8.22 -10.43 28.78
C GLN A 4 -7.90 -11.42 27.66
N ASP A 5 -8.43 -11.15 26.47
CA ASP A 5 -7.95 -11.74 25.23
C ASP A 5 -8.24 -10.77 24.07
N LEU A 6 -7.39 -9.74 23.95
CA LEU A 6 -7.28 -8.91 22.74
C LEU A 6 -5.80 -8.56 22.55
N SER A 7 -4.98 -9.57 22.29
CA SER A 7 -3.77 -9.35 21.48
C SER A 7 -4.27 -9.12 20.05
N SER A 8 -4.70 -7.88 19.76
CA SER A 8 -5.09 -7.45 18.42
C SER A 8 -3.84 -7.36 17.55
N LYS A 9 -3.38 -8.52 17.06
CA LYS A 9 -2.33 -8.57 16.05
C LYS A 9 -2.88 -7.84 14.82
N GLU A 10 -2.28 -6.70 14.47
CA GLU A 10 -2.67 -5.90 13.30
C GLU A 10 -2.74 -6.80 12.06
N ASP A 11 -3.81 -6.68 11.27
CA ASP A 11 -4.06 -7.50 10.08
C ASP A 11 -3.02 -7.18 8.98
N PRO A 12 -2.12 -8.12 8.63
CA PRO A 12 -1.03 -7.88 7.67
C PRO A 12 -1.51 -7.44 6.29
N VAL A 13 -2.72 -7.86 5.89
CA VAL A 13 -3.30 -7.47 4.61
C VAL A 13 -3.71 -6.00 4.61
N HIS A 14 -4.40 -5.55 5.66
CA HIS A 14 -4.78 -4.14 5.79
C HIS A 14 -3.55 -3.24 5.92
N GLU A 15 -2.57 -3.65 6.71
CA GLU A 15 -1.35 -2.89 6.92
C GLU A 15 -0.56 -2.68 5.62
N LEU A 16 -0.38 -3.75 4.84
CA LEU A 16 0.27 -3.64 3.53
C LEU A 16 -0.57 -2.82 2.55
N ALA A 17 -1.90 -3.04 2.52
CA ALA A 17 -2.79 -2.32 1.63
C ALA A 17 -2.84 -0.81 1.88
N ASN A 18 -2.78 -0.39 3.15
CA ASN A 18 -2.78 1.03 3.53
C ASN A 18 -1.59 1.79 2.93
N ILE A 19 -0.43 1.14 2.83
CA ILE A 19 0.74 1.73 2.17
C ILE A 19 0.62 1.60 0.65
N GLY A 20 0.30 0.40 0.16
CA GLY A 20 0.34 0.08 -1.26
C GLY A 20 -0.70 0.85 -2.07
N ARG A 21 -1.86 1.17 -1.50
CA ARG A 21 -2.88 1.97 -2.22
C ARG A 21 -2.39 3.36 -2.58
N ILE A 22 -1.56 3.99 -1.74
CA ILE A 22 -0.97 5.30 -2.06
C ILE A 22 -0.15 5.18 -3.34
N VAL A 23 0.64 4.12 -3.44
CA VAL A 23 1.48 3.85 -4.61
C VAL A 23 0.62 3.56 -5.83
N VAL A 24 -0.40 2.71 -5.70
CA VAL A 24 -1.31 2.35 -6.80
C VAL A 24 -2.01 3.57 -7.37
N HIS A 25 -2.54 4.44 -6.51
CA HIS A 25 -3.27 5.64 -6.94
C HIS A 25 -2.37 6.74 -7.49
N VAL A 26 -1.16 6.92 -6.94
CA VAL A 26 -0.19 7.91 -7.46
C VAL A 26 0.38 7.50 -8.81
N GLU A 27 0.62 6.20 -9.00
CA GLU A 27 1.28 5.67 -10.19
C GLU A 27 0.33 5.05 -11.21
N TYR A 28 -0.98 5.09 -10.94
CA TYR A 28 -2.00 4.44 -11.76
C TYR A 28 -1.74 2.95 -12.02
N ALA A 29 -1.15 2.26 -11.03
CA ALA A 29 -0.66 0.88 -11.15
C ALA A 29 -1.77 -0.19 -11.02
N TYR A 30 -2.95 0.09 -11.57
CA TYR A 30 -4.11 -0.80 -11.48
C TYR A 30 -3.89 -2.12 -12.23
N ASP A 31 -3.14 -2.09 -13.33
CA ASP A 31 -2.75 -3.27 -14.10
C ASP A 31 -1.96 -4.29 -13.26
N ILE A 32 -1.04 -3.82 -12.41
CA ILE A 32 -0.27 -4.67 -11.49
C ILE A 32 -1.21 -5.32 -10.46
N VAL A 33 -2.21 -4.58 -9.98
CA VAL A 33 -3.17 -5.10 -9.00
C VAL A 33 -4.16 -6.08 -9.64
N ASP A 34 -4.61 -5.81 -10.86
CA ASP A 34 -5.45 -6.72 -11.64
C ASP A 34 -4.72 -8.03 -11.95
N GLU A 35 -3.43 -7.95 -12.29
CA GLU A 35 -2.57 -9.13 -12.46
C GLU A 35 -2.46 -9.94 -11.17
N MET A 36 -2.27 -9.27 -10.01
CA MET A 36 -2.23 -9.92 -8.69
C MET A 36 -3.54 -10.65 -8.36
N ALA A 37 -4.69 -10.02 -8.64
CA ALA A 37 -6.00 -10.62 -8.38
C ALA A 37 -6.30 -11.79 -9.32
N SER A 38 -5.85 -11.70 -10.57
CA SER A 38 -6.07 -12.71 -11.61
C SER A 38 -5.12 -13.90 -11.50
N ASN A 39 -3.91 -13.70 -10.98
CA ASN A 39 -2.89 -14.73 -10.81
C ASN A 39 -2.33 -14.72 -9.37
N PRO A 40 -3.14 -15.07 -8.35
CA PRO A 40 -2.73 -15.00 -6.94
C PRO A 40 -1.49 -15.84 -6.62
N GLU A 41 -1.25 -16.94 -7.33
CA GLU A 41 -0.06 -17.76 -7.16
C GLU A 41 1.25 -17.04 -7.52
N LYS A 42 1.18 -15.93 -8.26
CA LYS A 42 2.30 -15.07 -8.64
C LYS A 42 2.29 -13.71 -7.94
N TYR A 43 1.57 -13.58 -6.82
CA TYR A 43 1.42 -12.31 -6.11
C TYR A 43 2.77 -11.65 -5.75
N ILE A 44 3.82 -12.44 -5.49
CA ILE A 44 5.17 -11.95 -5.20
C ILE A 44 5.74 -11.11 -6.34
N ASP A 45 5.50 -11.48 -7.60
CA ASP A 45 5.95 -10.71 -8.76
C ASP A 45 5.26 -9.35 -8.82
N SER A 46 3.98 -9.32 -8.48
CA SER A 46 3.20 -8.07 -8.39
C SER A 46 3.70 -7.19 -7.23
N LEU A 47 4.04 -7.78 -6.07
CA LEU A 47 4.65 -7.05 -4.95
C LEU A 47 6.04 -6.51 -5.31
N TYR A 48 6.84 -7.20 -6.12
CA TYR A 48 8.12 -6.67 -6.62
C TYR A 48 7.92 -5.49 -7.57
N LYS A 49 6.93 -5.56 -8.47
CA LYS A 49 6.57 -4.43 -9.35
C LYS A 49 6.14 -3.21 -8.52
N LEU A 50 5.25 -3.40 -7.54
CA LEU A 50 4.84 -2.34 -6.60
C LEU A 50 6.02 -1.79 -5.78
N SER A 51 6.96 -2.64 -5.36
CA SER A 51 8.14 -2.19 -4.60
C SER A 51 9.02 -1.22 -5.39
N ARG A 52 9.11 -1.36 -6.72
CA ARG A 52 9.82 -0.39 -7.57
C ARG A 52 9.10 0.96 -7.59
N LEU A 53 7.78 0.94 -7.63
CA LEU A 53 6.94 2.14 -7.59
C LEU A 53 6.98 2.82 -6.22
N VAL A 54 7.03 2.06 -5.12
CA VAL A 54 7.26 2.62 -3.77
C VAL A 54 8.50 3.49 -3.74
N VAL A 55 9.61 3.02 -4.31
CA VAL A 55 10.86 3.79 -4.36
C VAL A 55 10.71 5.06 -5.22
N LYS A 56 9.95 4.98 -6.32
CA LYS A 56 9.67 6.15 -7.17
C LYS A 56 8.83 7.17 -6.39
N VAL A 57 7.69 6.77 -5.85
CA VAL A 57 6.80 7.64 -5.07
C VAL A 57 7.54 8.27 -3.88
N GLN A 58 8.38 7.50 -3.18
CA GLN A 58 9.19 8.04 -2.09
C GLN A 58 10.14 9.14 -2.56
N LYS A 59 10.80 8.96 -3.71
CA LYS A 59 11.68 9.99 -4.29
C LYS A 59 10.90 11.22 -4.73
N ASP A 60 9.73 11.03 -5.34
CA ASP A 60 8.88 12.13 -5.78
C ASP A 60 8.33 12.94 -4.60
N LEU A 61 7.97 12.28 -3.49
CA LEU A 61 7.60 12.95 -2.25
C LEU A 61 8.76 13.77 -1.68
N ILE A 62 9.96 13.19 -1.59
CA ILE A 62 11.16 13.90 -1.09
C ILE A 62 11.48 15.11 -1.97
N LYS A 63 11.40 14.96 -3.30
CA LYS A 63 11.71 16.01 -4.26
C LYS A 63 10.75 17.19 -4.18
N ASN A 64 9.48 16.92 -3.88
CA ASN A 64 8.40 17.92 -3.87
C ASN A 64 7.85 18.17 -2.45
N ARG A 65 8.72 18.09 -1.44
CA ARG A 65 8.37 18.23 -0.02
C ARG A 65 7.64 19.54 0.28
N GLU A 66 8.03 20.62 -0.38
CA GLU A 66 7.49 21.97 -0.23
C GLU A 66 5.96 22.02 -0.48
N LEU A 67 5.44 21.15 -1.35
CA LEU A 67 4.00 21.09 -1.65
C LEU A 67 3.16 20.54 -0.49
N PHE A 68 3.82 19.98 0.51
CA PHE A 68 3.21 19.35 1.67
C PHE A 68 3.47 20.12 2.98
N GLU A 69 4.09 21.31 2.95
CA GLU A 69 4.46 22.02 4.19
C GLU A 69 3.24 22.61 4.95
N GLU A 70 2.11 22.77 4.27
CA GLU A 70 0.94 23.47 4.84
C GLU A 70 -0.04 22.54 5.57
N GLY A 71 -0.23 22.80 6.87
CA GLY A 71 -1.36 22.31 7.66
C GLY A 71 -1.58 20.79 7.59
N THR A 72 -2.72 20.38 7.05
CA THR A 72 -3.10 18.96 6.94
C THR A 72 -2.18 18.18 6.00
N LYS A 73 -1.61 18.81 4.96
CA LYS A 73 -0.74 18.11 4.01
C LYS A 73 0.58 17.65 4.65
N ASN A 74 1.08 18.39 5.65
CA ASN A 74 2.30 17.97 6.34
C ASN A 74 2.08 16.66 7.09
N LYS A 75 0.93 16.53 7.76
CA LYS A 75 0.55 15.29 8.45
C LYS A 75 0.36 14.13 7.48
N VAL A 76 -0.25 14.40 6.31
CA VAL A 76 -0.39 13.40 5.23
C VAL A 76 0.98 12.92 4.76
N TYR A 77 1.90 13.84 4.48
CA TYR A 77 3.26 13.49 4.07
C TYR A 77 3.98 12.63 5.11
N GLU A 78 3.96 13.05 6.39
CA GLU A 78 4.63 12.30 7.46
C GLU A 78 4.05 10.89 7.60
N TYR A 79 2.72 10.76 7.57
CA TYR A 79 2.04 9.48 7.60
C TYR A 79 2.45 8.58 6.42
N VAL A 80 2.41 9.11 5.20
CA VAL A 80 2.73 8.38 3.97
C VAL A 80 4.20 7.96 3.94
N MET A 81 5.12 8.87 4.26
CA MET A 81 6.56 8.59 4.27
C MET A 81 6.92 7.52 5.29
N ASN A 82 6.34 7.58 6.49
CA ASN A 82 6.51 6.53 7.50
C ASN A 82 5.99 5.18 6.99
N GLY A 83 4.85 5.18 6.28
CA GLY A 83 4.32 3.99 5.63
C GLY A 83 5.26 3.41 4.57
N LEU A 84 5.69 4.23 3.62
CA LEU A 84 6.60 3.82 2.53
C LEU A 84 7.93 3.28 3.06
N GLN A 85 8.49 3.88 4.10
CA GLN A 85 9.71 3.39 4.76
C GLN A 85 9.54 2.00 5.39
N ARG A 86 8.32 1.65 5.81
CA ARG A 86 7.98 0.34 6.39
C ARG A 86 7.53 -0.68 5.35
N TRP A 87 7.47 -0.32 4.06
CA TRP A 87 6.96 -1.18 2.99
C TRP A 87 7.61 -2.58 2.98
N ALA A 88 8.94 -2.65 3.00
CA ALA A 88 9.65 -3.93 2.97
C ALA A 88 9.32 -4.84 4.16
N LEU A 89 9.16 -4.24 5.35
CA LEU A 89 8.73 -4.95 6.55
C LEU A 89 7.29 -5.48 6.38
N LYS A 90 6.37 -4.66 5.88
CA LYS A 90 4.97 -5.06 5.67
C LYS A 90 4.81 -6.13 4.59
N VAL A 91 5.61 -6.07 3.53
CA VAL A 91 5.69 -7.15 2.52
C VAL A 91 6.13 -8.46 3.16
N LYS A 92 7.16 -8.43 4.02
CA LYS A 92 7.62 -9.62 4.74
C LYS A 92 6.54 -10.16 5.67
N GLU A 93 5.91 -9.29 6.48
CA GLU A 93 4.82 -9.68 7.40
C GLU A 93 3.66 -10.34 6.64
N PHE A 94 3.27 -9.79 5.49
CA PHE A 94 2.25 -10.38 4.62
C PHE A 94 2.70 -11.71 4.02
N ALA A 95 3.93 -11.83 3.51
CA ALA A 95 4.44 -13.07 2.93
C ALA A 95 4.54 -14.19 3.98
N ASP A 96 4.99 -13.86 5.19
CA ASP A 96 5.02 -14.78 6.33
C ASP A 96 3.59 -15.22 6.70
N TYR A 97 2.63 -14.29 6.70
CA TYR A 97 1.22 -14.59 6.92
C TYR A 97 0.65 -15.54 5.88
N ILE A 98 0.79 -15.24 4.58
CA ILE A 98 0.34 -16.12 3.49
C ILE A 98 0.99 -17.51 3.57
N SER A 99 2.28 -17.57 3.90
CA SER A 99 3.00 -18.84 4.05
C SER A 99 2.51 -19.66 5.25
N SER A 100 2.01 -19.00 6.30
CA SER A 100 1.46 -19.66 7.48
C SER A 100 0.07 -20.27 7.27
N LEU A 101 -0.65 -19.85 6.23
CA LEU A 101 -1.94 -20.42 5.87
C LEU A 101 -1.74 -21.81 5.25
N SER A 102 -2.38 -22.82 5.82
CA SER A 102 -2.32 -24.20 5.32
C SER A 102 -3.26 -24.50 4.17
N ASP A 103 -4.22 -23.60 3.90
CA ASP A 103 -5.28 -23.76 2.92
C ASP A 103 -5.04 -22.84 1.72
N ASP A 104 -4.81 -23.43 0.55
CA ASP A 104 -4.53 -22.71 -0.69
C ASP A 104 -5.68 -21.80 -1.11
N ARG A 105 -6.93 -22.20 -0.84
CA ARG A 105 -8.09 -21.35 -1.13
C ARG A 105 -8.08 -20.11 -0.25
N LYS A 106 -7.72 -20.24 1.02
CA LYS A 106 -7.61 -19.08 1.93
C LYS A 106 -6.45 -18.17 1.54
N ARG A 107 -5.32 -18.72 1.09
CA ARG A 107 -4.22 -17.92 0.53
C ARG A 107 -4.71 -17.08 -0.64
N GLU A 108 -5.42 -17.71 -1.57
CA GLU A 108 -5.99 -17.03 -2.74
C GLU A 108 -6.97 -15.93 -2.33
N GLU A 109 -7.87 -16.20 -1.38
CA GLU A 109 -8.83 -15.24 -0.85
C GLU A 109 -8.14 -14.03 -0.21
N GLU A 110 -7.09 -14.23 0.59
CA GLU A 110 -6.34 -13.14 1.24
C GLU A 110 -5.53 -12.30 0.24
N ILE A 111 -4.97 -12.92 -0.81
CA ILE A 111 -4.27 -12.21 -1.88
C ILE A 111 -5.25 -11.37 -2.70
N LYS A 112 -6.42 -11.91 -3.04
CA LYS A 112 -7.48 -11.16 -3.71
C LYS A 112 -8.03 -10.03 -2.82
N ARG A 113 -8.11 -10.26 -1.51
CA ARG A 113 -8.46 -9.22 -0.53
C ARG A 113 -7.42 -8.10 -0.52
N LEU A 114 -6.13 -8.42 -0.52
CA LEU A 114 -5.06 -7.43 -0.67
C LEU A 114 -5.27 -6.60 -1.94
N ALA A 115 -5.43 -7.26 -3.08
CA ALA A 115 -5.62 -6.58 -4.36
C ALA A 115 -6.82 -5.61 -4.34
N LEU A 116 -7.97 -6.05 -3.82
CA LEU A 116 -9.16 -5.20 -3.66
C LEU A 116 -8.88 -3.95 -2.79
N LEU A 117 -8.15 -4.13 -1.69
CA LEU A 117 -7.82 -3.03 -0.77
C LEU A 117 -6.75 -2.08 -1.32
N LEU A 118 -5.89 -2.56 -2.23
CA LEU A 118 -4.89 -1.75 -2.93
C LEU A 118 -5.54 -0.79 -3.93
N ILE A 119 -6.57 -1.25 -4.65
CA ILE A 119 -7.30 -0.38 -5.60
C ILE A 119 -8.29 0.56 -4.90
N SER A 120 -8.71 0.24 -3.68
CA SER A 120 -9.69 1.05 -2.94
C SER A 120 -9.09 2.42 -2.60
N PRO A 121 -9.71 3.54 -3.02
CA PRO A 121 -9.21 4.86 -2.70
C PRO A 121 -9.41 5.19 -1.22
N ASP A 122 -8.51 6.00 -0.67
CA ASP A 122 -8.68 6.61 0.64
C ASP A 122 -8.24 8.08 0.64
N THR A 123 -8.57 8.79 1.71
CA THR A 123 -8.29 10.23 1.82
C THR A 123 -6.80 10.54 1.61
N TYR A 124 -5.88 9.71 2.13
CA TYR A 124 -4.45 9.95 2.03
C TYR A 124 -3.92 9.75 0.62
N SER A 125 -4.28 8.63 -0.04
CA SER A 125 -3.88 8.33 -1.41
C SER A 125 -4.37 9.40 -2.40
N LEU A 126 -5.61 9.87 -2.26
CA LEU A 126 -6.16 10.94 -3.09
C LEU A 126 -5.44 12.27 -2.86
N ILE A 127 -5.20 12.66 -1.59
CA ILE A 127 -4.47 13.91 -1.29
C ILE A 127 -3.06 13.87 -1.88
N VAL A 128 -2.33 12.75 -1.74
CA VAL A 128 -0.97 12.63 -2.27
C VAL A 128 -0.97 12.71 -3.80
N ARG A 129 -1.82 11.91 -4.46
CA ARG A 129 -1.95 11.91 -5.92
C ARG A 129 -2.27 13.32 -6.43
N ASP A 130 -3.33 13.93 -5.95
CA ASP A 130 -3.77 15.25 -6.41
C ASP A 130 -2.72 16.34 -6.13
N THR A 131 -1.91 16.19 -5.07
CA THR A 131 -0.84 17.14 -4.75
C THR A 131 0.34 16.99 -5.72
N LEU A 132 0.72 15.77 -6.08
CA LEU A 132 1.81 15.51 -7.02
C LEU A 132 1.40 15.77 -8.49
N GLU A 133 0.13 15.52 -8.85
CA GLU A 133 -0.38 15.79 -10.20
C GLU A 133 -0.47 17.27 -10.55
N ARG A 134 -0.67 18.15 -9.56
CA ARG A 134 -0.68 19.61 -9.78
C ARG A 134 0.63 20.17 -10.32
N ILE A 135 1.73 19.41 -10.24
CA ILE A 135 3.03 19.73 -10.86
C ILE A 135 3.04 19.36 -12.34
N GLY A 136 2.29 18.32 -12.70
CA GLY A 136 2.31 17.70 -14.01
C GLY A 136 1.32 18.28 -15.02
N GLY A 137 0.62 19.37 -14.69
CA GLY A 137 -0.29 20.14 -15.55
C GLY A 137 -0.63 19.43 -16.85
N ILE A 138 -1.59 18.51 -16.82
CA ILE A 138 -2.17 17.99 -18.05
C ILE A 138 -3.01 19.13 -18.63
N GLU A 139 -2.43 19.77 -19.64
CA GLU A 139 -3.13 20.52 -20.68
C GLU A 139 -4.26 19.70 -21.31
#